data_AF-A0A1V6MPG2-F1
#
_entry.id   AF-A0A1V6MPG2-F1
#
_cell.length_a   1.000
_cell.length_b   1.000
_cell.length_c   1.000
_cell.angle_alpha   90.00
_cell.angle_beta   90.00
_cell.angle_gamma   90.00
#
_symmetry.space_group_name_H-M   'P 1'
#
loop_
_entity.id
_entity.type
_entity.pdbx_description
1 polymer ?
#
loop_
_entity_poly.entity_id
_entity_poly.type
_entity_poly.pdbx_seq_one_letter_code
_entity_poly.pdbx_strand_id
1 'polypeptide(L)'
;MSSRLETDHLYKVFGRRQDEAVERLRRGADREELRADGTTAAVIDASFTVDPGQIFVVMGLSGSGKSTLLRMLNGLLEPTAGRVLFDGEDLTALGDRELREVRARKISMVFQHFALFPHRSVLENAGYGLAVQGVPRAEREQRATEALRLCGLAGWEKSWPDELSGGMQQRVGLARALATDADLLLMDESFSALDPLIRRDMQDQLLTLQQTLKKTIVFITHDLNEAMRLGDRIAVMRDGRIVQNGTAEDILVRPADDYVASFIQDVDRSRVLTASAVMDTDLRGDEADCDCATANPDTPFTELCAMSARLTHPVAVLDARRELVGVVPRRRLVGFLGDEHGEPTACGDPRDEGKVTARA
;
A
#
# COMPACT_ATOMS: atom_id res chain seq x y z
N MET A 1 4.60 -18.72 10.75
CA MET A 1 4.53 -18.57 9.27
C MET A 1 5.71 -17.71 8.87
N SER A 2 6.46 -18.09 7.83
CA SER A 2 7.61 -17.29 7.36
C SER A 2 7.11 -16.12 6.52
N SER A 3 7.76 -14.96 6.65
CA SER A 3 7.58 -13.80 5.76
C SER A 3 7.92 -14.19 4.31
N ARG A 4 7.24 -13.59 3.33
CA ARG A 4 7.57 -13.74 1.89
C ARG A 4 8.79 -12.90 1.53
N LEU A 5 8.81 -11.68 2.06
CA LEU A 5 9.89 -10.71 1.88
C LEU A 5 10.20 -10.08 3.22
N GLU A 6 11.47 -9.90 3.51
CA GLU A 6 11.94 -9.26 4.74
C GLU A 6 13.14 -8.38 4.44
N THR A 7 13.18 -7.22 5.07
CA THR A 7 14.34 -6.33 5.04
C THR A 7 14.88 -6.17 6.44
N ASP A 8 16.19 -6.26 6.55
CA ASP A 8 16.91 -6.13 7.82
C ASP A 8 17.91 -4.98 7.71
N HIS A 9 17.61 -3.87 8.38
CA HIS A 9 18.44 -2.68 8.53
C HIS A 9 19.03 -2.20 7.19
N LEU A 10 18.19 -2.03 6.15
CA LEU A 10 18.67 -1.63 4.83
C LEU A 10 19.13 -0.18 4.78
N TYR A 11 20.30 0.05 4.21
CA TYR A 11 20.83 1.37 3.87
C TYR A 11 21.20 1.45 2.40
N LYS A 12 20.91 2.60 1.79
CA LYS A 12 21.52 2.98 0.52
C LYS A 12 22.07 4.39 0.59
N VAL A 13 23.38 4.49 0.43
CA VAL A 13 24.10 5.76 0.38
C VAL A 13 24.78 5.91 -0.97
N PHE A 14 24.58 7.06 -1.61
CA PHE A 14 25.28 7.47 -2.82
C PHE A 14 26.38 8.47 -2.47
N GLY A 15 27.54 8.36 -3.11
CA GLY A 15 28.68 9.25 -2.88
C GLY A 15 29.96 8.50 -2.56
N ARG A 16 30.97 9.24 -2.11
CA ARG A 16 32.24 8.69 -1.65
C ARG A 16 32.10 8.21 -0.19
N ARG A 17 32.88 7.18 0.20
CA ARG A 17 32.95 6.66 1.58
C ARG A 17 31.57 6.25 2.14
N GLN A 18 30.85 5.43 1.37
CA GLN A 18 29.49 5.00 1.72
C GLN A 18 29.43 4.29 3.08
N ASP A 19 30.42 3.45 3.40
CA ASP A 19 30.47 2.73 4.67
C ASP A 19 30.63 3.67 5.88
N GLU A 20 31.49 4.68 5.76
CA GLU A 20 31.67 5.71 6.80
C GLU A 20 30.36 6.50 7.02
N ALA A 21 29.65 6.80 5.94
CA ALA A 21 28.36 7.47 6.02
C ALA A 21 27.30 6.60 6.71
N VAL A 22 27.27 5.29 6.46
CA VAL A 22 26.39 4.37 7.19
C VAL A 22 26.71 4.35 8.67
N GLU A 23 27.99 4.31 9.04
CA GLU A 23 28.40 4.37 10.45
C GLU A 23 28.00 5.69 11.14
N ARG A 24 28.07 6.81 10.42
CA ARG A 24 27.57 8.10 10.92
C ARG A 24 26.06 8.08 11.12
N LEU A 25 25.30 7.53 10.17
CA LEU A 25 23.84 7.39 10.28
C LEU A 25 23.44 6.50 11.47
N ARG A 26 24.17 5.41 11.71
CA ARG A 26 23.96 4.53 12.88
C ARG A 26 24.20 5.24 14.21
N ARG A 27 25.08 6.24 14.24
CA ARG A 27 25.35 7.09 15.41
C ARG A 27 24.36 8.25 15.57
N GLY A 28 23.36 8.36 14.69
CA GLY A 28 22.32 9.39 14.75
C GLY A 28 22.60 10.65 13.93
N ALA A 29 23.57 10.63 13.01
CA ALA A 29 23.76 11.75 12.10
C ALA A 29 22.52 11.96 11.20
N ASP A 30 22.23 13.22 10.88
CA ASP A 30 21.13 13.56 9.98
C ASP A 30 21.56 13.39 8.51
N ARG A 31 20.58 13.07 7.66
CA ARG A 31 20.70 13.04 6.21
C ARG A 31 21.19 14.37 5.64
N GLU A 32 20.75 15.50 6.21
CA GLU A 32 21.16 16.83 5.75
C GLU A 32 22.65 17.10 5.97
N GLU A 33 23.21 16.65 7.10
CA GLU A 33 24.65 16.77 7.39
C GLU A 33 25.48 16.02 6.35
N LEU A 34 25.06 14.80 5.98
CA LEU A 34 25.74 14.00 4.95
C LEU A 34 25.64 14.66 3.58
N ARG A 35 24.50 15.31 3.29
CA ARG A 35 24.28 16.00 2.02
C ARG A 35 25.21 17.20 1.85
N ALA A 36 25.53 17.92 2.94
CA ALA A 36 26.51 18.99 2.94
C ALA A 36 27.92 18.48 2.55
N ASP A 37 28.25 17.24 2.91
CA ASP A 37 29.49 16.56 2.54
C ASP A 37 29.46 15.93 1.13
N GLY A 38 28.41 16.18 0.34
CA GLY A 38 28.22 15.62 -1.00
C GLY A 38 27.79 14.14 -1.03
N THR A 39 27.28 13.63 0.10
CA THR A 39 26.83 12.24 0.25
C THR A 39 25.31 12.20 0.39
N THR A 40 24.63 11.39 -0.41
CA THR A 40 23.15 11.30 -0.39
C THR A 40 22.71 9.96 0.15
N ALA A 41 22.18 9.94 1.37
CA ALA A 41 21.47 8.79 1.90
C ALA A 41 20.05 8.74 1.31
N ALA A 42 19.74 7.68 0.58
CA ALA A 42 18.45 7.50 -0.10
C ALA A 42 17.52 6.55 0.66
N VAL A 43 18.08 5.54 1.33
CA VAL A 43 17.35 4.67 2.26
C VAL A 43 18.19 4.54 3.52
N ILE A 44 17.55 4.66 4.68
CA ILE A 44 18.20 4.73 5.97
C ILE A 44 17.42 3.82 6.92
N ASP A 45 18.05 2.72 7.31
CA ASP A 45 17.56 1.80 8.34
C ASP A 45 16.14 1.26 8.06
N ALA A 46 15.90 0.76 6.85
CA ALA A 46 14.59 0.22 6.48
C ALA A 46 14.46 -1.25 6.87
N SER A 47 13.64 -1.52 7.89
CA SER A 47 13.30 -2.87 8.35
C SER A 47 11.79 -3.11 8.31
N PHE A 48 11.34 -4.13 7.59
CA PHE A 48 9.94 -4.55 7.54
C PHE A 48 9.80 -5.98 6.98
N THR A 49 8.62 -6.56 7.20
CA THR A 49 8.23 -7.85 6.66
C THR A 49 6.97 -7.71 5.80
N VAL A 50 6.87 -8.53 4.76
CA VAL A 50 5.70 -8.67 3.91
C VAL A 50 5.28 -10.14 3.91
N ASP A 51 4.01 -10.37 4.24
CA ASP A 51 3.46 -11.72 4.34
C ASP A 51 3.01 -12.26 2.96
N PRO A 52 2.99 -13.59 2.77
CA PRO A 52 2.51 -14.17 1.53
C PRO A 52 1.08 -13.74 1.18
N GLY A 53 0.88 -13.28 -0.06
CA GLY A 53 -0.42 -12.84 -0.56
C GLY A 53 -0.82 -11.43 -0.12
N GLN A 54 0.02 -10.74 0.64
CA GLN A 54 -0.21 -9.37 1.10
C GLN A 54 0.09 -8.35 0.00
N ILE A 55 -0.71 -7.28 -0.05
CA ILE A 55 -0.38 -6.03 -0.74
C ILE A 55 0.25 -5.08 0.28
N PHE A 56 1.57 -4.94 0.19
CA PHE A 56 2.35 -4.02 0.99
C PHE A 56 2.62 -2.74 0.21
N VAL A 57 2.07 -1.62 0.68
CA VAL A 57 2.23 -0.33 0.04
C VAL A 57 3.35 0.46 0.69
N VAL A 58 4.25 1.02 -0.12
CA VAL A 58 5.26 1.98 0.32
C VAL A 58 4.87 3.35 -0.23
N MET A 59 4.55 4.27 0.68
CA MET A 59 4.09 5.62 0.34
C MET A 59 5.05 6.71 0.80
N GLY A 60 4.91 7.91 0.25
CA GLY A 60 5.68 9.09 0.65
C GLY A 60 5.95 10.03 -0.51
N LEU A 61 6.47 11.22 -0.21
CA LEU A 61 6.75 12.23 -1.24
C LEU A 61 7.82 11.80 -2.24
N SER A 62 7.91 12.54 -3.34
CA SER A 62 9.06 12.43 -4.24
C SER A 62 10.37 12.67 -3.48
N GLY A 63 11.38 11.85 -3.75
CA GLY A 63 12.69 11.94 -3.09
C GLY A 63 12.79 11.30 -1.70
N SER A 64 11.73 10.65 -1.19
CA SER A 64 11.76 9.95 0.11
C SER A 64 12.49 8.60 0.11
N GLY A 65 12.89 8.08 -1.06
CA GLY A 65 13.66 6.84 -1.17
C GLY A 65 12.91 5.61 -1.69
N LYS A 66 11.59 5.70 -1.94
CA LYS A 66 10.72 4.57 -2.32
C LYS A 66 11.25 3.74 -3.50
N SER A 67 11.47 4.35 -4.67
CA SER A 67 11.95 3.61 -5.85
C SER A 67 13.38 3.07 -5.67
N THR A 68 14.17 3.69 -4.78
CA THR A 68 15.50 3.16 -4.40
C THR A 68 15.34 1.89 -3.57
N LEU A 69 14.42 1.89 -2.59
CA LEU A 69 14.06 0.72 -1.81
C LEU A 69 13.59 -0.42 -2.72
N LEU A 70 12.63 -0.19 -3.63
CA LEU A 70 12.13 -1.24 -4.52
C LEU A 70 13.22 -1.87 -5.40
N ARG A 71 14.16 -1.05 -5.89
CA ARG A 71 15.30 -1.55 -6.67
C ARG A 71 16.24 -2.40 -5.85
N MET A 72 16.40 -2.11 -4.54
CA MET A 72 17.14 -2.98 -3.62
C MET A 72 16.39 -4.29 -3.37
N LEU A 73 15.08 -4.25 -3.19
CA LEU A 73 14.26 -5.46 -3.03
C LEU A 73 14.38 -6.41 -4.24
N ASN A 74 14.49 -5.85 -5.45
CA ASN A 74 14.70 -6.61 -6.68
C ASN A 74 16.17 -7.02 -6.92
N GLY A 75 17.12 -6.56 -6.11
CA GLY A 75 18.56 -6.73 -6.40
C GLY A 75 19.03 -6.03 -7.68
N LEU A 76 18.31 -5.01 -8.16
CA LEU A 76 18.78 -4.12 -9.24
C LEU A 76 19.77 -3.08 -8.72
N LEU A 77 19.71 -2.78 -7.43
CA LEU A 77 20.61 -1.89 -6.75
C LEU A 77 21.11 -2.58 -5.49
N GLU A 78 22.43 -2.72 -5.36
CA GLU A 78 23.03 -3.31 -4.16
C GLU A 78 22.86 -2.36 -2.96
N PRO A 79 22.35 -2.84 -1.81
CA PRO A 79 22.37 -2.07 -0.57
C PRO A 79 23.79 -1.69 -0.16
N THR A 80 23.97 -0.53 0.46
CA THR A 80 25.25 -0.18 1.11
C THR A 80 25.43 -1.00 2.39
N ALA A 81 24.35 -1.27 3.11
CA ALA A 81 24.33 -2.16 4.28
C ALA A 81 22.93 -2.76 4.47
N GLY A 82 22.84 -3.80 5.29
CA GLY A 82 21.60 -4.52 5.56
C GLY A 82 21.38 -5.69 4.59
N ARG A 83 20.23 -6.36 4.73
CA ARG A 83 19.90 -7.58 3.98
C ARG A 83 18.48 -7.53 3.43
N VAL A 84 18.26 -8.26 2.34
CA VAL A 84 16.95 -8.52 1.75
C VAL A 84 16.78 -10.03 1.73
N LEU A 85 15.79 -10.54 2.46
CA LEU A 85 15.46 -11.96 2.46
C LEU A 85 14.18 -12.19 1.67
N PHE A 86 14.19 -13.20 0.80
CA PHE A 86 13.02 -13.64 0.03
C PHE A 86 12.81 -15.13 0.26
N ASP A 87 11.64 -15.52 0.79
CA ASP A 87 11.38 -16.88 1.27
C ASP A 87 12.50 -17.44 2.20
N GLY A 88 13.11 -16.56 3.01
CA GLY A 88 14.22 -16.87 3.92
C GLY A 88 15.62 -16.92 3.28
N GLU A 89 15.74 -16.77 1.96
CA GLU A 89 17.02 -16.70 1.24
C GLU A 89 17.52 -15.26 1.16
N ASP A 90 18.77 -15.01 1.57
CA ASP A 90 19.38 -13.68 1.52
C ASP A 90 19.81 -13.31 0.08
N LEU A 91 19.02 -12.48 -0.57
CA LEU A 91 19.26 -12.02 -1.94
C LEU A 91 20.53 -11.17 -2.07
N THR A 92 20.99 -10.55 -0.97
CA THR A 92 22.20 -9.70 -0.99
C THR A 92 23.49 -10.52 -0.97
N ALA A 93 23.41 -11.80 -0.56
CA ALA A 93 24.53 -12.73 -0.55
C ALA A 93 24.66 -13.56 -1.83
N LEU A 94 23.67 -13.52 -2.73
CA LEU A 94 23.64 -14.31 -3.96
C LEU A 94 24.63 -13.79 -5.00
N GLY A 95 25.22 -14.71 -5.76
CA GLY A 95 25.98 -14.35 -6.94
C GLY A 95 25.08 -13.88 -8.10
N ASP A 96 25.66 -13.16 -9.07
CA ASP A 96 24.93 -12.62 -10.23
C ASP A 96 24.06 -13.64 -10.98
N ARG A 97 24.52 -14.90 -11.07
CA ARG A 97 23.78 -15.96 -11.76
C ARG A 97 22.54 -16.37 -10.98
N GLU A 98 22.68 -16.60 -9.69
CA GLU A 98 21.59 -17.01 -8.80
C GLU A 98 20.54 -15.90 -8.68
N LEU A 99 20.99 -14.65 -8.51
CA LEU A 99 20.10 -13.50 -8.48
C LEU A 99 19.34 -13.30 -9.81
N ARG A 100 19.96 -13.62 -10.96
CA ARG A 100 19.24 -13.64 -12.24
C ARG A 100 18.20 -14.76 -12.31
N GLU A 101 18.49 -15.95 -11.78
CA GLU A 101 17.55 -17.07 -11.74
C GLU A 101 16.33 -16.76 -10.85
N VAL A 102 16.56 -16.17 -9.67
CA VAL A 102 15.49 -15.69 -8.78
C VAL A 102 14.63 -14.65 -9.48
N ARG A 103 15.22 -13.59 -10.06
CA ARG A 103 14.47 -12.58 -10.82
C ARG A 103 13.74 -13.12 -12.03
N ALA A 104 14.30 -14.12 -12.70
CA ALA A 104 13.65 -14.69 -13.86
C ALA A 104 12.38 -15.45 -13.47
N ARG A 105 12.36 -16.13 -12.30
CA ARG A 105 11.32 -17.11 -11.96
C ARG A 105 10.38 -16.70 -10.82
N LYS A 106 10.84 -15.84 -9.91
CA LYS A 106 10.19 -15.59 -8.62
C LYS A 106 9.74 -14.16 -8.41
N ILE A 107 10.42 -13.19 -9.02
CA ILE A 107 10.15 -11.76 -8.84
C ILE A 107 9.84 -11.14 -10.19
N SER A 108 8.73 -10.42 -10.29
CA SER A 108 8.40 -9.62 -11.47
C SER A 108 8.27 -8.16 -11.11
N MET A 109 8.65 -7.28 -12.05
CA MET A 109 8.64 -5.83 -11.84
C MET A 109 7.76 -5.12 -12.87
N VAL A 110 6.94 -4.19 -12.40
CA VAL A 110 6.12 -3.27 -13.19
C VAL A 110 6.65 -1.85 -12.95
N PHE A 111 7.10 -1.20 -14.01
CA PHE A 111 7.73 0.12 -13.95
C PHE A 111 6.71 1.25 -14.07
N GLN A 112 7.10 2.45 -13.62
CA GLN A 112 6.33 3.69 -13.73
C GLN A 112 6.06 4.06 -15.20
N HIS A 113 7.11 4.03 -16.02
CA HIS A 113 6.98 4.09 -17.48
C HIS A 113 6.90 2.67 -18.02
N PHE A 114 5.96 2.41 -18.93
CA PHE A 114 5.54 1.09 -19.38
C PHE A 114 6.69 0.11 -19.72
N ALA A 115 7.86 0.66 -20.10
CA ALA A 115 9.10 -0.08 -20.38
C ALA A 115 8.83 -1.26 -21.34
N LEU A 116 7.94 -1.04 -22.30
CA LEU A 116 7.64 -1.98 -23.38
C LEU A 116 8.71 -1.85 -24.45
N PHE A 117 9.03 -2.96 -25.10
CA PHE A 117 9.91 -2.99 -26.25
C PHE A 117 9.12 -2.53 -27.48
N PRO A 118 9.45 -1.37 -28.09
CA PRO A 118 8.69 -0.83 -29.22
C PRO A 118 8.83 -1.67 -30.49
N HIS A 119 9.90 -2.46 -30.59
CA HIS A 119 10.20 -3.35 -31.70
C HIS A 119 9.66 -4.78 -31.47
N ARG A 120 8.71 -4.96 -30.55
CA ARG A 120 8.04 -6.24 -30.29
C ARG A 120 6.54 -6.03 -30.21
N SER A 121 5.77 -7.03 -30.62
CA SER A 121 4.32 -6.99 -30.47
C SER A 121 3.90 -7.04 -28.99
N VAL A 122 2.62 -6.79 -28.72
CA VAL A 122 2.01 -6.93 -27.39
C VAL A 122 2.20 -8.35 -26.83
N LEU A 123 1.96 -9.38 -27.64
CA LEU A 123 2.18 -10.78 -27.26
C LEU A 123 3.64 -11.07 -26.91
N GLU A 124 4.57 -10.54 -27.72
CA GLU A 124 6.00 -10.74 -27.50
C GLU A 124 6.50 -10.00 -26.26
N ASN A 125 5.95 -8.82 -25.97
CA ASN A 125 6.20 -8.10 -24.74
C ASN A 125 5.71 -8.88 -23.52
N ALA A 126 4.47 -9.38 -23.56
CA ALA A 126 3.89 -10.18 -22.47
C ALA A 126 4.67 -11.50 -22.26
N GLY A 127 5.10 -12.16 -23.33
CA GLY A 127 5.86 -13.42 -23.26
C GLY A 127 7.37 -13.28 -23.05
N TYR A 128 7.91 -12.06 -22.95
CA TYR A 128 9.36 -11.83 -22.92
C TYR A 128 10.06 -12.54 -21.78
N GLY A 129 9.52 -12.48 -20.56
CA GLY A 129 10.10 -13.15 -19.39
C GLY A 129 10.22 -14.66 -19.58
N LEU A 130 9.21 -15.29 -20.19
CA LEU A 130 9.19 -16.71 -20.50
C LEU A 130 10.24 -17.09 -21.57
N ALA A 131 10.45 -16.21 -22.56
CA ALA A 131 11.50 -16.42 -23.55
C ALA A 131 12.90 -16.38 -22.91
N VAL A 132 13.13 -15.49 -21.94
CA VAL A 132 14.39 -15.41 -21.18
C VAL A 132 14.59 -16.66 -20.30
N GLN A 133 13.51 -17.22 -19.75
CA GLN A 133 13.54 -18.48 -19.00
C GLN A 133 13.80 -19.72 -19.88
N GLY A 134 13.76 -19.59 -21.21
CA GLY A 134 13.91 -20.71 -22.15
C GLY A 134 12.65 -21.54 -22.38
N VAL A 135 11.47 -21.01 -22.04
CA VAL A 135 10.18 -21.70 -22.26
C VAL A 135 9.89 -21.86 -23.76
N PRO A 136 9.44 -23.04 -24.22
CA PRO A 136 9.12 -23.28 -25.63
C PRO A 136 8.12 -22.27 -26.21
N ARG A 137 8.26 -21.98 -27.51
CA ARG A 137 7.48 -20.93 -28.19
C ARG A 137 5.95 -21.10 -28.05
N ALA A 138 5.45 -22.32 -28.19
CA ALA A 138 4.02 -22.59 -28.10
C ALA A 138 3.48 -22.29 -26.69
N GLU A 139 4.19 -22.73 -25.66
CA GLU A 139 3.81 -22.53 -24.27
C GLU A 139 3.90 -21.05 -23.86
N ARG A 140 4.96 -20.34 -24.25
CA ARG A 140 5.07 -18.90 -23.94
C ARG A 140 3.94 -18.09 -24.58
N GLU A 141 3.55 -18.41 -25.81
CA GLU A 141 2.48 -17.69 -26.53
C GLU A 141 1.12 -17.98 -25.88
N GLN A 142 0.88 -19.22 -25.46
CA GLN A 142 -0.32 -19.57 -24.70
C GLN A 142 -0.41 -18.81 -23.37
N ARG A 143 0.65 -18.84 -22.56
CA ARG A 143 0.68 -18.16 -21.25
C ARG A 143 0.58 -16.63 -21.38
N ALA A 144 1.28 -16.06 -22.36
CA ALA A 144 1.20 -14.63 -22.65
C ALA A 144 -0.20 -14.21 -23.11
N THR A 145 -0.86 -15.00 -23.95
CA THR A 145 -2.23 -14.75 -24.40
C THR A 145 -3.21 -14.79 -23.22
N GLU A 146 -3.07 -15.77 -22.34
CA GLU A 146 -3.91 -15.86 -21.14
C GLU A 146 -3.69 -14.68 -20.20
N ALA A 147 -2.44 -14.27 -19.97
CA ALA A 147 -2.15 -13.08 -19.17
C ALA A 147 -2.74 -11.80 -19.79
N LEU A 148 -2.65 -11.64 -21.11
CA LEU A 148 -3.27 -10.52 -21.82
C LEU A 148 -4.80 -10.53 -21.68
N ARG A 149 -5.42 -11.71 -21.77
CA ARG A 149 -6.87 -11.89 -21.55
C ARG A 149 -7.28 -11.46 -20.13
N LEU A 150 -6.52 -11.89 -19.11
CA LEU A 150 -6.76 -11.50 -17.71
C LEU A 150 -6.63 -9.99 -17.50
N CYS A 151 -5.75 -9.32 -18.24
CA CYS A 151 -5.61 -7.86 -18.24
C CYS A 151 -6.60 -7.15 -19.17
N GLY A 152 -7.56 -7.84 -19.79
CA GLY A 152 -8.55 -7.23 -20.67
C GLY A 152 -8.00 -6.74 -22.01
N LEU A 153 -6.95 -7.38 -22.53
CA LEU A 153 -6.30 -7.06 -23.81
C LEU A 153 -6.50 -8.16 -24.87
N ALA A 154 -7.54 -8.99 -24.73
CA ALA A 154 -7.89 -9.98 -25.73
C ALA A 154 -8.14 -9.31 -27.10
N GLY A 155 -7.53 -9.84 -28.16
CA GLY A 155 -7.60 -9.30 -29.52
C GLY A 155 -6.52 -8.28 -29.88
N TRP A 156 -5.70 -7.83 -28.92
CA TRP A 156 -4.60 -6.88 -29.13
C TRP A 156 -3.23 -7.55 -29.24
N GLU A 157 -3.16 -8.88 -29.29
CA GLU A 157 -1.93 -9.67 -29.20
C GLU A 157 -0.93 -9.32 -30.32
N LYS A 158 -1.45 -8.95 -31.50
CA LYS A 158 -0.67 -8.64 -32.70
C LYS A 158 -0.34 -7.16 -32.84
N SER A 159 -0.90 -6.30 -31.99
CA SER A 159 -0.66 -4.86 -32.03
C SER A 159 0.74 -4.52 -31.51
N TRP A 160 1.17 -3.30 -31.79
CA TRP A 160 2.43 -2.71 -31.36
C TRP A 160 2.19 -1.69 -30.24
N PRO A 161 3.18 -1.43 -29.36
CA PRO A 161 2.99 -0.53 -28.22
C PRO A 161 2.54 0.89 -28.59
N ASP A 162 2.95 1.41 -29.75
CA ASP A 162 2.57 2.73 -30.26
C ASP A 162 1.12 2.81 -30.79
N GLU A 163 0.49 1.66 -31.03
CA GLU A 163 -0.94 1.56 -31.38
C GLU A 163 -1.85 1.56 -30.15
N LEU A 164 -1.27 1.52 -28.94
CA LEU A 164 -1.99 1.40 -27.68
C LEU A 164 -2.08 2.71 -26.90
N SER A 165 -3.21 2.93 -26.22
CA SER A 165 -3.32 3.99 -25.21
C SER A 165 -2.40 3.71 -24.01
N GLY A 166 -2.06 4.74 -23.22
CA GLY A 166 -1.19 4.58 -22.03
C GLY A 166 -1.73 3.55 -21.03
N GLY A 167 -3.05 3.52 -20.80
CA GLY A 167 -3.69 2.49 -19.96
C GLY A 167 -3.52 1.08 -20.50
N MET A 168 -3.62 0.91 -21.82
CA MET A 168 -3.40 -0.39 -22.46
C MET A 168 -1.93 -0.80 -22.38
N GLN A 169 -0.99 0.13 -22.58
CA GLN A 169 0.44 -0.16 -22.40
C GLN A 169 0.77 -0.60 -20.97
N GLN A 170 0.12 0.00 -19.96
CA GLN A 170 0.26 -0.44 -18.56
C GLN A 170 -0.26 -1.87 -18.36
N ARG A 171 -1.41 -2.21 -18.96
CA ARG A 171 -1.97 -3.57 -18.94
C ARG A 171 -1.05 -4.59 -19.59
N VAL A 172 -0.33 -4.23 -20.66
CA VAL A 172 0.70 -5.10 -21.23
C VAL A 172 1.85 -5.30 -20.25
N GLY A 173 2.29 -4.24 -19.56
CA GLY A 173 3.32 -4.34 -18.52
C GLY A 173 2.91 -5.25 -17.36
N LEU A 174 1.65 -5.18 -16.92
CA LEU A 174 1.07 -6.07 -15.92
C LEU A 174 0.96 -7.51 -16.45
N ALA A 175 0.46 -7.71 -17.67
CA ALA A 175 0.38 -9.03 -18.30
C ALA A 175 1.77 -9.68 -18.43
N ARG A 176 2.81 -8.91 -18.75
CA ARG A 176 4.20 -9.38 -18.78
C ARG A 176 4.67 -9.91 -17.43
N ALA A 177 4.33 -9.22 -16.34
CA ALA A 177 4.65 -9.67 -14.99
C ALA A 177 3.88 -10.96 -14.65
N LEU A 178 2.58 -10.99 -14.94
CA LEU A 178 1.71 -12.14 -14.65
C LEU A 178 2.05 -13.40 -15.47
N ALA A 179 2.46 -13.24 -16.73
CA ALA A 179 2.77 -14.37 -17.61
C ALA A 179 3.87 -15.27 -17.03
N THR A 180 4.83 -14.69 -16.30
CA THR A 180 5.92 -15.43 -15.65
C THR A 180 5.49 -16.26 -14.45
N ASP A 181 4.28 -16.04 -13.93
CA ASP A 181 3.74 -16.65 -12.71
C ASP A 181 4.60 -16.41 -11.45
N ALA A 182 5.30 -15.27 -11.40
CA ALA A 182 6.13 -14.88 -10.27
C ALA A 182 5.36 -14.85 -8.93
N ASP A 183 6.08 -15.11 -7.84
CA ASP A 183 5.55 -15.14 -6.46
C ASP A 183 5.40 -13.73 -5.86
N LEU A 184 6.29 -12.82 -6.28
CA LEU A 184 6.37 -11.43 -5.83
C LEU A 184 6.25 -10.47 -7.02
N LEU A 185 5.36 -9.49 -6.91
CA LEU A 185 5.18 -8.40 -7.85
C LEU A 185 5.66 -7.09 -7.22
N LEU A 186 6.66 -6.45 -7.84
CA LEU A 186 7.19 -5.16 -7.44
C LEU A 186 6.66 -4.08 -8.40
N MET A 187 5.92 -3.09 -7.89
CA MET A 187 5.26 -2.07 -8.72
C MET A 187 5.75 -0.67 -8.31
N ASP A 188 6.39 0.05 -9.23
CA ASP A 188 6.97 1.39 -8.99
C ASP A 188 6.07 2.49 -9.59
N GLU A 189 5.21 3.12 -8.79
CA GLU A 189 4.30 4.21 -9.21
C GLU A 189 3.54 3.91 -10.51
N SER A 190 3.16 2.65 -10.70
CA SER A 190 2.67 2.10 -11.98
C SER A 190 1.35 2.70 -12.48
N PHE A 191 0.60 3.40 -11.63
CA PHE A 191 -0.69 4.02 -11.99
C PHE A 191 -0.67 5.56 -11.97
N SER A 192 0.48 6.15 -11.63
CA SER A 192 0.64 7.62 -11.49
C SER A 192 0.41 8.39 -12.80
N ALA A 193 0.83 7.81 -13.93
CA ALA A 193 0.73 8.44 -15.24
C ALA A 193 -0.64 8.28 -15.92
N LEU A 194 -1.61 7.63 -15.25
CA LEU A 194 -2.92 7.31 -15.83
C LEU A 194 -3.99 8.31 -15.43
N ASP A 195 -4.94 8.56 -16.34
CA ASP A 195 -6.15 9.32 -16.08
C ASP A 195 -6.98 8.69 -14.94
N PRO A 196 -7.74 9.46 -14.15
CA PRO A 196 -8.44 8.96 -12.96
C PRO A 196 -9.37 7.76 -13.19
N LEU A 197 -10.09 7.73 -14.33
CA LEU A 197 -10.98 6.61 -14.66
C LEU A 197 -10.21 5.33 -14.96
N ILE A 198 -9.14 5.43 -15.77
CA ILE A 198 -8.29 4.30 -16.13
C ILE A 198 -7.54 3.80 -14.90
N ARG A 199 -7.03 4.71 -14.07
CA ARG A 199 -6.39 4.40 -12.79
C ARG A 199 -7.31 3.55 -11.91
N ARG A 200 -8.56 3.99 -11.73
CA ARG A 200 -9.55 3.25 -10.94
C ARG A 200 -9.80 1.84 -11.47
N ASP A 201 -10.00 1.71 -12.78
CA ASP A 201 -10.20 0.41 -13.44
C ASP A 201 -8.98 -0.51 -13.27
N MET A 202 -7.76 0.02 -13.41
CA MET A 202 -6.53 -0.72 -13.18
C MET A 202 -6.37 -1.20 -11.72
N GLN A 203 -6.76 -0.37 -10.75
CA GLN A 203 -6.76 -0.74 -9.33
C GLN A 203 -7.76 -1.88 -9.06
N ASP A 204 -8.97 -1.80 -9.62
CA ASP A 204 -10.00 -2.85 -9.49
C ASP A 204 -9.53 -4.18 -10.12
N GLN A 205 -8.86 -4.11 -11.26
CA GLN A 205 -8.22 -5.27 -11.88
C GLN A 205 -7.12 -5.86 -10.99
N LEU A 206 -6.25 -5.03 -10.40
CA LEU A 206 -5.19 -5.51 -9.51
C LEU A 206 -5.76 -6.24 -8.29
N LEU A 207 -6.82 -5.69 -7.66
CA LEU A 207 -7.50 -6.32 -6.54
C LEU A 207 -8.13 -7.67 -6.94
N THR A 208 -8.79 -7.72 -8.10
CA THR A 208 -9.39 -8.97 -8.63
C THR A 208 -8.32 -10.03 -8.87
N LEU A 209 -7.17 -9.63 -9.44
CA LEU A 209 -6.05 -10.51 -9.70
C LEU A 209 -5.41 -11.00 -8.41
N GLN A 210 -5.22 -10.13 -7.42
CA GLN A 210 -4.68 -10.52 -6.12
C GLN A 210 -5.62 -11.50 -5.40
N GLN A 211 -6.94 -11.28 -5.47
CA GLN A 211 -7.92 -12.20 -4.86
C GLN A 211 -7.88 -13.59 -5.51
N THR A 212 -7.66 -13.65 -6.82
CA THR A 212 -7.65 -14.91 -7.59
C THR A 212 -6.31 -15.64 -7.48
N LEU A 213 -5.20 -14.92 -7.60
CA LEU A 213 -3.86 -15.49 -7.72
C LEU A 213 -3.07 -15.52 -6.41
N LYS A 214 -3.52 -14.77 -5.40
CA LYS A 214 -2.88 -14.65 -4.06
C LYS A 214 -1.38 -14.38 -4.13
N LYS A 215 -0.96 -13.59 -5.11
CA LYS A 215 0.44 -13.14 -5.27
C LYS A 215 0.76 -12.07 -4.25
N THR A 216 2.03 -12.01 -3.84
CA THR A 216 2.51 -10.97 -2.92
C THR A 216 2.88 -9.74 -3.73
N ILE A 217 2.46 -8.55 -3.29
CA ILE A 217 2.65 -7.32 -4.06
C ILE A 217 3.33 -6.28 -3.16
N VAL A 218 4.43 -5.70 -3.62
CA VAL A 218 5.00 -4.47 -3.06
C VAL A 218 4.70 -3.34 -4.02
N PHE A 219 3.88 -2.40 -3.58
CA PHE A 219 3.35 -1.34 -4.43
C PHE A 219 3.82 0.03 -3.93
N ILE A 220 4.45 0.82 -4.80
CA ILE A 220 4.85 2.19 -4.49
C ILE A 220 3.85 3.18 -5.04
N THR A 221 3.46 4.14 -4.20
CA THR A 221 2.68 5.29 -4.64
C THR A 221 3.01 6.55 -3.85
N HIS A 222 2.59 7.68 -4.38
CA HIS A 222 2.54 8.95 -3.66
C HIS A 222 1.08 9.37 -3.32
N ASP A 223 0.09 8.62 -3.82
CA ASP A 223 -1.34 8.88 -3.60
C ASP A 223 -1.84 8.05 -2.41
N LEU A 224 -2.32 8.75 -1.38
CA LEU A 224 -2.82 8.11 -0.17
C LEU A 224 -4.13 7.36 -0.40
N ASN A 225 -5.02 7.86 -1.26
CA ASN A 225 -6.27 7.14 -1.56
C ASN A 225 -5.98 5.80 -2.24
N GLU A 226 -4.93 5.75 -3.05
CA GLU A 226 -4.45 4.51 -3.65
C GLU A 226 -3.86 3.56 -2.62
N ALA A 227 -3.03 4.07 -1.71
CA ALA A 227 -2.47 3.28 -0.62
C ALA A 227 -3.55 2.66 0.27
N MET A 228 -4.56 3.46 0.63
CA MET A 228 -5.68 3.03 1.48
C MET A 228 -6.61 2.04 0.78
N ARG A 229 -6.77 2.17 -0.55
CA ARG A 229 -7.64 1.27 -1.32
C ARG A 229 -7.00 -0.08 -1.61
N LEU A 230 -5.69 -0.10 -1.86
CA LEU A 230 -4.97 -1.30 -2.30
C LEU A 230 -4.25 -2.02 -1.15
N GLY A 231 -3.74 -1.28 -0.17
CA GLY A 231 -2.78 -1.81 0.80
C GLY A 231 -3.44 -2.52 1.98
N ASP A 232 -3.00 -3.75 2.22
CA ASP A 232 -3.25 -4.44 3.50
C ASP A 232 -2.38 -3.83 4.61
N ARG A 233 -1.14 -3.46 4.25
CA ARG A 233 -0.19 -2.75 5.12
C ARG A 233 0.46 -1.61 4.35
N ILE A 234 0.70 -0.51 5.05
CA ILE A 234 1.24 0.72 4.50
C ILE A 234 2.48 1.11 5.30
N ALA A 235 3.60 1.28 4.60
CA ALA A 235 4.82 1.89 5.11
C ALA A 235 4.95 3.32 4.57
N VAL A 236 4.90 4.30 5.47
CA VAL A 236 5.12 5.71 5.16
C VAL A 236 6.61 6.01 5.23
N MET A 237 7.18 6.51 4.13
CA MET A 237 8.58 6.90 4.04
C MET A 237 8.75 8.42 4.00
N ARG A 238 9.73 8.90 4.77
CA ARG A 238 10.21 10.27 4.78
C ARG A 238 11.72 10.28 4.91
N ASP A 239 12.38 11.09 4.09
CA ASP A 239 13.82 11.29 4.18
C ASP A 239 14.67 10.01 4.23
N GLY A 240 14.27 8.99 3.47
CA GLY A 240 14.94 7.69 3.41
C GLY A 240 14.57 6.73 4.55
N ARG A 241 13.83 7.18 5.56
CA ARG A 241 13.39 6.38 6.71
C ARG A 241 11.93 5.95 6.56
N ILE A 242 11.60 4.79 7.10
CA ILE A 242 10.20 4.43 7.34
C ILE A 242 9.79 5.08 8.66
N VAL A 243 8.85 6.02 8.59
CA VAL A 243 8.37 6.76 9.78
C VAL A 243 7.20 6.06 10.46
N GLN A 244 6.40 5.32 9.70
CA GLN A 244 5.30 4.51 10.23
C GLN A 244 5.06 3.30 9.34
N ASN A 245 4.70 2.16 9.94
CA ASN A 245 4.29 0.94 9.25
C ASN A 245 3.10 0.35 10.01
N GLY A 246 1.95 0.20 9.35
CA GLY A 246 0.72 -0.28 9.98
C GLY A 246 -0.36 -0.59 8.96
N THR A 247 -1.56 -0.92 9.44
CA THR A 247 -2.75 -1.03 8.58
C THR A 247 -3.21 0.36 8.12
N ALA A 248 -4.06 0.40 7.09
CA ALA A 248 -4.73 1.63 6.66
C ALA A 248 -5.42 2.35 7.83
N GLU A 249 -6.06 1.60 8.73
CA GLU A 249 -6.71 2.13 9.93
C GLU A 249 -5.71 2.69 10.94
N ASP A 250 -4.59 2.01 11.19
CA ASP A 250 -3.55 2.49 12.11
C ASP A 250 -3.00 3.84 11.68
N ILE A 251 -2.75 4.01 10.37
CA ILE A 251 -2.24 5.27 9.81
C ILE A 251 -3.25 6.41 9.99
N LEU A 252 -4.55 6.14 9.83
CA LEU A 252 -5.60 7.16 9.92
C LEU A 252 -5.96 7.55 11.37
N VAL A 253 -6.04 6.57 12.27
CA VAL A 253 -6.50 6.79 13.65
C VAL A 253 -5.36 7.21 14.56
N ARG A 254 -4.14 6.73 14.29
CA ARG A 254 -2.95 6.94 15.14
C ARG A 254 -1.74 7.31 14.28
N PRO A 255 -1.74 8.49 13.62
CA PRO A 255 -0.56 8.95 12.90
C PRO A 255 0.64 9.09 13.87
N ALA A 256 1.81 8.61 13.45
CA ALA A 256 3.00 8.57 14.30
C ALA A 256 3.61 9.95 14.57
N ASP A 257 3.48 10.88 13.63
CA ASP A 257 3.98 12.25 13.73
C ASP A 257 3.12 13.23 12.91
N ASP A 258 3.42 14.53 13.04
CA ASP A 258 2.73 15.60 12.31
C ASP A 258 2.87 15.45 10.79
N TYR A 259 3.96 14.84 10.32
CA TYR A 259 4.16 14.58 8.90
C TYR A 259 3.12 13.57 8.42
N VAL A 260 2.99 12.40 9.05
CA VAL A 260 1.94 11.44 8.69
C VAL A 260 0.55 12.06 8.84
N ALA A 261 0.30 12.82 9.92
CA ALA A 261 -0.98 13.49 10.14
C ALA A 261 -1.33 14.47 8.99
N SER A 262 -0.34 15.18 8.45
CA SER A 262 -0.54 16.06 7.29
C SER A 262 -0.86 15.32 5.99
N PHE A 263 -0.38 14.09 5.78
CA PHE A 263 -0.74 13.31 4.59
C PHE A 263 -2.19 12.88 4.61
N ILE A 264 -2.73 12.59 5.78
CA ILE A 264 -4.07 12.01 5.92
C ILE A 264 -5.20 13.04 5.93
N GLN A 265 -4.90 14.35 5.88
CA GLN A 265 -5.92 15.41 6.00
C GLN A 265 -6.97 15.35 4.89
N ASP A 266 -6.56 15.05 3.66
CA ASP A 266 -7.47 15.07 2.50
C ASP A 266 -8.10 13.70 2.18
N VAL A 267 -8.03 12.74 3.11
CA VAL A 267 -8.54 11.38 2.88
C VAL A 267 -9.97 11.24 3.35
N ASP A 268 -10.80 10.63 2.50
CA ASP A 268 -12.14 10.18 2.87
C ASP A 268 -12.08 8.98 3.83
N ARG A 269 -12.00 9.27 5.14
CA ARG A 269 -11.93 8.29 6.22
C ARG A 269 -13.13 7.33 6.24
N SER A 270 -14.28 7.75 5.71
CA SER A 270 -15.52 6.95 5.71
C SER A 270 -15.41 5.65 4.92
N ARG A 271 -14.43 5.56 4.01
CA ARG A 271 -14.21 4.37 3.17
C ARG A 271 -13.30 3.33 3.79
N VAL A 272 -12.52 3.70 4.80
CA VAL A 272 -11.46 2.87 5.37
C VAL A 272 -11.83 2.40 6.77
N LEU A 273 -12.49 3.25 7.55
CA LEU A 273 -12.77 2.94 8.95
C LEU A 273 -13.82 1.84 9.11
N THR A 274 -13.56 0.94 10.06
CA THR A 274 -14.51 -0.06 10.56
C THR A 274 -15.04 0.30 11.94
N ALA A 275 -15.99 -0.47 12.45
CA ALA A 275 -16.54 -0.32 13.80
C ALA A 275 -15.46 -0.40 14.87
N SER A 276 -14.50 -1.31 14.70
CA SER A 276 -13.38 -1.49 15.63
C SER A 276 -12.54 -0.22 15.81
N ALA A 277 -12.39 0.57 14.74
CA ALA A 277 -11.58 1.78 14.73
C ALA A 277 -12.28 2.97 15.41
N VAL A 278 -13.63 3.01 15.38
CA VAL A 278 -14.40 4.16 15.89
C VAL A 278 -15.10 3.88 17.22
N MET A 279 -15.25 2.62 17.61
CA MET A 279 -15.95 2.24 18.83
C MET A 279 -15.26 2.74 20.09
N ASP A 280 -16.08 3.02 21.09
CA ASP A 280 -15.67 3.28 22.45
C ASP A 280 -15.70 1.94 23.22
N THR A 281 -14.55 1.57 23.77
CA THR A 281 -14.36 0.33 24.54
C THR A 281 -14.58 0.53 26.04
N ASP A 282 -14.61 1.78 26.51
CA ASP A 282 -14.77 2.13 27.92
C ASP A 282 -16.24 2.24 28.31
N LEU A 283 -17.09 2.59 27.35
CA LEU A 283 -18.54 2.53 27.48
C LEU A 283 -19.02 1.06 27.45
N ARG A 284 -19.40 0.54 28.61
CA ARG A 284 -20.13 -0.73 28.77
C ARG A 284 -21.54 -0.43 29.26
N GLY A 285 -22.50 -0.35 28.34
CA GLY A 285 -23.92 -0.23 28.67
C GLY A 285 -24.70 -1.48 28.28
N ASP A 286 -25.89 -1.66 28.88
CA ASP A 286 -26.85 -2.75 28.60
C ASP A 286 -27.47 -2.65 27.17
N GLU A 287 -26.90 -1.84 26.28
CA GLU A 287 -27.35 -1.57 24.92
C GLU A 287 -27.21 -2.79 24.00
N ALA A 288 -26.47 -3.82 24.44
CA ALA A 288 -26.36 -5.12 23.77
C ALA A 288 -27.59 -6.03 23.97
N ASP A 289 -28.46 -5.74 24.95
CA ASP A 289 -29.66 -6.54 25.28
C ASP A 289 -30.92 -6.07 24.51
N CYS A 290 -30.72 -5.31 23.44
CA CYS A 290 -31.75 -4.75 22.58
C CYS A 290 -31.91 -5.59 21.29
N ASP A 291 -33.15 -5.86 20.86
CA ASP A 291 -33.47 -6.55 19.58
C ASP A 291 -33.17 -5.69 18.32
N CYS A 292 -32.37 -4.65 18.45
CA CYS A 292 -31.99 -3.73 17.39
C CYS A 292 -30.82 -4.26 16.54
N ALA A 293 -30.56 -3.56 15.43
CA ALA A 293 -29.40 -3.83 14.59
C ALA A 293 -28.09 -3.60 15.37
N THR A 294 -27.22 -4.59 15.34
CA THR A 294 -25.87 -4.56 15.94
C THR A 294 -24.82 -4.64 14.84
N ALA A 295 -23.62 -4.13 15.13
CA ALA A 295 -22.46 -4.18 14.24
C ALA A 295 -21.48 -5.27 14.70
N ASN A 296 -20.64 -5.73 13.78
CA ASN A 296 -19.43 -6.49 14.10
C ASN A 296 -18.19 -5.57 14.00
N PRO A 297 -17.03 -5.95 14.56
CA PRO A 297 -15.81 -5.14 14.51
C PRO A 297 -15.41 -4.69 13.10
N ASP A 298 -15.68 -5.52 12.10
CA ASP A 298 -15.34 -5.27 10.69
C ASP A 298 -16.43 -4.47 9.93
N THR A 299 -17.52 -4.06 10.60
CA THR A 299 -18.63 -3.35 9.95
C THR A 299 -18.14 -2.00 9.41
N PRO A 300 -18.35 -1.69 8.12
CA PRO A 300 -17.89 -0.44 7.52
C PRO A 300 -18.52 0.81 8.15
N PHE A 301 -17.76 1.90 8.22
CA PHE A 301 -18.23 3.17 8.77
C PHE A 301 -19.51 3.72 8.13
N THR A 302 -19.70 3.54 6.82
CA THR A 302 -20.91 3.96 6.11
C THR A 302 -22.15 3.21 6.59
N GLU A 303 -22.00 1.92 6.91
CA GLU A 303 -23.06 1.10 7.48
C GLU A 303 -23.35 1.50 8.93
N LEU A 304 -22.32 1.81 9.73
CA LEU A 304 -22.50 2.36 11.08
C LEU A 304 -23.27 3.69 11.08
N CYS A 305 -22.99 4.57 10.13
CA CYS A 305 -23.76 5.80 9.94
C CYS A 305 -25.23 5.49 9.63
N ALA A 306 -25.50 4.51 8.76
CA ALA A 306 -26.85 4.11 8.41
C ALA A 306 -27.60 3.46 9.59
N MET A 307 -26.91 2.64 10.40
CA MET A 307 -27.45 2.05 11.63
C MET A 307 -27.74 3.13 12.67
N SER A 308 -26.77 4.00 12.95
CA SER A 308 -26.91 5.10 13.93
C SER A 308 -27.96 6.13 13.53
N ALA A 309 -28.24 6.30 12.23
CA ALA A 309 -29.33 7.16 11.78
C ALA A 309 -30.73 6.59 12.10
N ARG A 310 -30.86 5.27 12.27
CA ARG A 310 -32.12 4.57 12.57
C ARG A 310 -32.30 4.30 14.06
N LEU A 311 -31.21 4.23 14.80
CA LEU A 311 -31.19 3.95 16.24
C LEU A 311 -31.15 5.24 17.05
N THR A 312 -31.87 5.26 18.16
CA THR A 312 -31.87 6.39 19.11
C THR A 312 -30.76 6.28 20.16
N HIS A 313 -30.13 5.12 20.26
CA HIS A 313 -29.02 4.80 21.16
C HIS A 313 -27.74 4.47 20.36
N PRO A 314 -26.56 4.39 21.02
CA PRO A 314 -25.33 3.92 20.39
C PRO A 314 -25.46 2.54 19.73
N VAL A 315 -24.68 2.31 18.66
CA VAL A 315 -24.66 1.00 17.99
C VAL A 315 -23.75 0.05 18.77
N ALA A 316 -24.28 -1.07 19.25
CA ALA A 316 -23.48 -2.09 19.92
C ALA A 316 -22.63 -2.88 18.91
N VAL A 317 -21.36 -3.10 19.22
CA VAL A 317 -20.40 -3.87 18.42
C VAL A 317 -20.14 -5.21 19.11
N LEU A 318 -20.54 -6.30 18.46
CA LEU A 318 -20.47 -7.66 18.99
C LEU A 318 -19.42 -8.50 18.27
N ASP A 319 -18.69 -9.34 19.01
CA ASP A 319 -17.78 -10.32 18.40
C ASP A 319 -18.51 -11.52 17.78
N ALA A 320 -17.76 -12.48 17.24
CA ALA A 320 -18.32 -13.71 16.66
C ALA A 320 -19.06 -14.60 17.67
N ARG A 321 -18.82 -14.42 18.98
CA ARG A 321 -19.49 -15.12 20.09
C ARG A 321 -20.71 -14.34 20.60
N ARG A 322 -21.02 -13.19 19.99
CA ARG A 322 -22.06 -12.24 20.38
C ARG A 322 -21.79 -11.57 21.73
N GLU A 323 -20.53 -11.46 22.12
CA GLU A 323 -20.10 -10.68 23.29
C GLU A 323 -19.88 -9.22 22.91
N LEU A 324 -20.26 -8.28 23.78
CA LEU A 324 -20.08 -6.85 23.57
C LEU A 324 -18.60 -6.46 23.66
N VAL A 325 -18.05 -5.96 22.55
CA VAL A 325 -16.65 -5.51 22.45
C VAL A 325 -16.53 -4.00 22.60
N GLY A 326 -17.57 -3.25 22.19
CA GLY A 326 -17.62 -1.81 22.33
C GLY A 326 -18.94 -1.25 21.81
N VAL A 327 -19.11 0.06 21.92
CA VAL A 327 -20.28 0.77 21.39
C VAL A 327 -19.85 1.95 20.53
N VAL A 328 -20.67 2.31 19.54
CA VAL A 328 -20.41 3.44 18.65
C VAL A 328 -21.47 4.52 18.88
N PRO A 329 -21.17 5.54 19.71
CA PRO A 329 -22.06 6.68 19.89
C PRO A 329 -22.12 7.53 18.62
N ARG A 330 -23.30 8.09 18.31
CA ARG A 330 -23.49 8.99 17.16
C ARG A 330 -22.52 10.17 17.14
N ARG A 331 -22.19 10.72 18.32
CA ARG A 331 -21.22 11.82 18.47
C ARG A 331 -19.83 11.46 17.93
N ARG A 332 -19.39 10.20 18.08
CA ARG A 332 -18.10 9.77 17.56
C ARG A 332 -18.11 9.69 16.04
N LEU A 333 -19.18 9.17 15.45
CA LEU A 333 -19.33 9.17 13.99
C LEU A 333 -19.26 10.59 13.42
N VAL A 334 -19.89 11.56 14.08
CA VAL A 334 -19.82 12.97 13.66
C VAL A 334 -18.41 13.55 13.87
N GLY A 335 -17.76 13.29 15.01
CA GLY A 335 -16.39 13.75 15.28
C GLY A 335 -15.38 13.23 14.25
N PHE A 336 -15.50 11.96 13.85
CA PHE A 336 -14.65 11.38 12.80
C PHE A 336 -14.91 11.97 11.39
N LEU A 337 -16.13 12.42 11.10
CA LEU A 337 -16.45 13.12 9.85
C LEU A 337 -16.00 14.59 9.86
N GLY A 338 -15.95 15.23 11.03
CA GLY A 338 -15.60 16.64 11.20
C GLY A 338 -14.15 16.90 11.60
N ASP A 339 -13.30 15.86 11.60
CA ASP A 339 -11.91 15.91 12.09
C ASP A 339 -11.76 16.47 13.52
N GLU A 340 -12.78 16.27 14.37
CA GLU A 340 -12.71 16.65 15.78
C GLU A 340 -12.42 15.43 16.66
N HIS A 341 -11.26 15.48 17.33
CA HIS A 341 -10.78 14.47 18.27
C HIS A 341 -10.85 14.94 19.74
N GLY A 342 -11.46 16.10 20.00
CA GLY A 342 -11.62 16.66 21.34
C GLY A 342 -12.70 15.95 22.16
N GLU A 343 -12.52 15.90 23.48
CA GLU A 343 -13.62 15.61 24.39
C GLU A 343 -14.71 16.68 24.26
N PRO A 344 -16.00 16.34 24.46
CA PRO A 344 -17.08 17.30 24.35
C PRO A 344 -16.81 18.50 25.25
N THR A 345 -16.92 19.71 24.70
CA THR A 345 -16.95 20.93 25.52
C THR A 345 -18.14 20.82 26.48
N ALA A 346 -17.86 20.87 27.77
CA ALA A 346 -18.91 20.94 28.79
C ALA A 346 -19.74 22.20 28.51
N CYS A 347 -21.05 22.01 28.34
CA CYS A 347 -21.97 23.12 28.21
C CYS A 347 -21.94 23.92 29.52
N GLY A 348 -21.60 25.21 29.46
CA GLY A 348 -21.81 26.12 30.60
C GLY A 348 -23.29 26.13 30.99
N ASP A 349 -23.57 26.24 32.29
CA ASP A 349 -24.92 26.22 32.84
C ASP A 349 -25.84 27.22 32.07
N PRO A 350 -26.99 26.79 31.50
CA PRO A 350 -27.85 27.62 30.64
C PRO A 350 -28.47 28.85 31.32
N ARG A 351 -28.09 29.13 32.56
CA ARG A 351 -28.65 30.19 33.40
C ARG A 351 -27.91 31.52 33.29
N ASP A 352 -26.72 31.57 32.69
CA ASP A 352 -25.88 32.78 32.70
C ASP A 352 -25.66 33.48 31.35
N GLU A 353 -26.14 32.95 30.23
CA GLU A 353 -26.01 33.64 28.93
C GLU A 353 -27.35 33.71 28.17
N GLY A 354 -27.62 34.90 27.64
CA GLY A 354 -28.91 35.31 27.10
C GLY A 354 -29.53 34.30 26.12
N LYS A 355 -30.76 33.89 26.42
CA LYS A 355 -31.55 32.97 25.58
C LYS A 355 -31.58 33.46 24.13
N VAL A 356 -31.00 32.68 23.23
CA VAL A 356 -31.18 32.84 21.78
C VAL A 356 -32.61 32.39 21.45
N THR A 357 -33.54 33.34 21.36
CA THR A 357 -34.91 33.07 20.89
C THR A 357 -34.93 33.08 19.36
N ALA A 358 -35.39 31.99 18.75
CA ALA A 358 -35.67 31.95 17.32
C ALA A 358 -36.70 33.05 16.96
N ARG A 359 -36.37 33.92 16.00
CA ARG A 359 -37.37 34.83 15.42
C ARG A 359 -38.33 33.99 14.58
N ALA A 360 -39.61 34.10 14.92
CA ALA A 360 -40.72 33.44 14.23
C ALA A 360 -40.87 33.89 12.78
#